data_AF-A0A139XHN4-F1
#
_entry.id   AF-A0A139XHN4-F1
#
_cell.length_a   1.000
_cell.length_b   1.000
_cell.length_c   1.000
_cell.angle_alpha   90.00
_cell.angle_beta   90.00
_cell.angle_gamma   90.00
#
_symmetry.space_group_name_H-M   'P 1'
#
loop_
_entity.id
_entity.type
_entity.pdbx_description
1 polymer ?
#
loop_
_entity_poly.entity_id
_entity_poly.type
_entity_poly.pdbx_seq_one_letter_code
_entity_poly.pdbx_strand_id
1 'polypeptide(L)'
;MKRIPVEIPQGTSFSFRYLQNDKPKFTIQNRDTKYFESLLMRLRDLSTLTFAEIINNRSKSLRCHLIDWKDTTEPNGFGIPNEEQIVNSAYQFQISSNEHGRVHGFFLENIFYIVWLDPNHNLYQ
;
A
#
# COMPACT_ATOMS: atom_id res chain seq x y z
N MET A 1 -19.61 -31.74 9.07
CA MET A 1 -19.27 -30.88 7.91
C MET A 1 -17.88 -31.26 7.42
N LYS A 2 -17.73 -31.73 6.18
CA LYS A 2 -16.39 -31.90 5.57
C LYS A 2 -15.90 -30.51 5.15
N ARG A 3 -14.78 -30.06 5.69
CA ARG A 3 -14.14 -28.82 5.22
C ARG A 3 -13.60 -29.08 3.81
N ILE A 4 -13.98 -28.23 2.87
CA ILE A 4 -13.38 -28.20 1.54
C ILE A 4 -11.97 -27.63 1.70
N PRO A 5 -10.92 -28.23 1.11
CA PRO A 5 -9.59 -27.62 1.10
C PRO A 5 -9.69 -26.25 0.43
N VAL A 6 -9.36 -25.20 1.15
CA VAL A 6 -9.22 -23.87 0.57
C VAL A 6 -7.80 -23.80 0.03
N GLU A 7 -7.66 -23.62 -1.28
CA GLU A 7 -6.38 -23.32 -1.89
C GLU A 7 -5.86 -21.98 -1.33
N ILE A 8 -4.66 -21.99 -0.77
CA ILE A 8 -4.05 -20.77 -0.24
C ILE A 8 -3.62 -19.92 -1.44
N PRO A 9 -4.15 -18.70 -1.59
CA PRO A 9 -3.76 -17.82 -2.69
C PRO A 9 -2.26 -17.56 -2.65
N GLN A 10 -1.58 -17.73 -3.79
CA GLN A 10 -0.15 -17.44 -3.95
C GLN A 10 0.14 -15.95 -4.19
N GLY A 11 -0.91 -15.14 -4.38
CA GLY A 11 -0.80 -13.71 -4.61
C GLY A 11 -0.47 -12.91 -3.35
N THR A 12 -0.47 -11.59 -3.51
CA THR A 12 -0.12 -10.65 -2.45
C THR A 12 -1.25 -10.54 -1.43
N SER A 13 -0.90 -10.68 -0.15
CA SER A 13 -1.80 -10.37 0.97
C SER A 13 -1.57 -8.95 1.48
N PHE A 14 -2.59 -8.34 2.08
CA PHE A 14 -2.49 -7.00 2.66
C PHE A 14 -2.64 -7.06 4.17
N SER A 15 -1.71 -6.42 4.89
CA SER A 15 -1.73 -6.32 6.35
C SER A 15 -1.92 -4.87 6.77
N PHE A 16 -2.82 -4.65 7.73
CA PHE A 16 -3.10 -3.34 8.32
C PHE A 16 -2.40 -3.16 9.68
N ARG A 17 -1.48 -4.07 10.05
CA ARG A 17 -0.79 -4.07 11.35
C ARG A 17 -0.09 -2.74 11.68
N TYR A 18 0.42 -2.05 10.65
CA TYR A 18 1.14 -0.78 10.79
C TYR A 18 0.35 0.42 10.25
N LEU A 19 -0.95 0.27 9.98
CA LEU A 19 -1.77 1.36 9.45
C LEU A 19 -1.82 2.52 10.46
N GLN A 20 -1.33 3.69 10.05
CA GLN A 20 -1.37 4.94 10.81
C GLN A 20 -2.44 5.84 10.21
N ASN A 21 -3.59 5.97 10.89
CA ASN A 21 -4.68 6.89 10.50
C ASN A 21 -4.85 8.06 11.49
N ASP A 22 -4.02 8.09 12.52
CA ASP A 22 -3.92 9.15 13.54
C ASP A 22 -3.08 10.35 13.06
N LYS A 23 -2.28 10.18 12.00
CA LYS A 23 -1.53 11.27 11.36
C LYS A 23 -2.45 12.11 10.45
N PRO A 24 -2.66 13.42 10.73
CA PRO A 24 -3.53 14.27 9.91
C PRO A 24 -3.12 14.34 8.43
N LYS A 25 -1.83 14.21 8.15
CA LYS A 25 -1.26 14.27 6.79
C LYS A 25 -1.72 13.13 5.89
N PHE A 26 -1.87 11.93 6.45
CA PHE A 26 -2.20 10.69 5.73
C PHE A 26 -3.52 10.09 6.25
N THR A 27 -4.47 10.96 6.58
CA THR A 27 -5.75 10.54 7.13
C THR A 27 -6.78 10.27 6.05
N ILE A 28 -7.59 9.25 6.28
CA ILE A 28 -8.80 8.96 5.49
C ILE A 28 -10.06 9.55 6.12
N GLN A 29 -9.92 10.36 7.16
CA GLN A 29 -11.04 11.13 7.69
C GLN A 29 -11.66 12.00 6.58
N ASN A 30 -12.99 12.12 6.62
CA ASN A 30 -13.79 12.87 5.64
C ASN A 30 -13.70 12.37 4.19
N ARG A 31 -13.36 11.08 3.97
CA ARG A 31 -13.48 10.44 2.65
C ARG A 31 -14.86 9.87 2.45
N ASP A 32 -15.33 9.90 1.20
CA ASP A 32 -16.62 9.36 0.82
C ASP A 32 -16.54 7.85 0.56
N THR A 33 -17.69 7.21 0.36
CA THR A 33 -17.77 5.77 0.09
C THR A 33 -17.02 5.38 -1.19
N LYS A 34 -16.94 6.26 -2.19
CA LYS A 34 -16.26 5.99 -3.46
C LYS A 34 -14.76 5.81 -3.29
N TYR A 35 -14.14 6.56 -2.39
CA TYR A 35 -12.75 6.37 -2.03
C TYR A 35 -12.50 4.95 -1.50
N PHE A 36 -13.33 4.50 -0.55
CA PHE A 36 -13.18 3.18 0.06
C PHE A 36 -13.50 2.05 -0.92
N GLU A 37 -14.53 2.21 -1.76
CA GLU A 37 -14.82 1.28 -2.85
C GLU A 37 -13.62 1.14 -3.79
N SER A 38 -13.05 2.26 -4.24
CA SER A 38 -11.87 2.27 -5.11
C SER A 38 -10.66 1.62 -4.46
N LEU A 39 -10.41 1.88 -3.17
CA LEU A 39 -9.35 1.22 -2.41
C LEU A 39 -9.57 -0.30 -2.38
N LEU A 40 -10.77 -0.76 -2.05
CA LEU A 40 -11.08 -2.19 -1.98
C LEU A 40 -10.94 -2.89 -3.34
N MET A 41 -11.42 -2.26 -4.42
CA MET A 41 -11.25 -2.80 -5.78
C MET A 41 -9.77 -2.88 -6.14
N ARG A 42 -8.99 -1.86 -5.78
CA ARG A 42 -7.54 -1.86 -6.02
C ARG A 42 -6.81 -2.96 -5.26
N LEU A 43 -7.10 -3.12 -3.96
CA LEU A 43 -6.49 -4.18 -3.15
C LEU A 43 -6.87 -5.57 -3.67
N ARG A 44 -8.14 -5.77 -4.07
CA ARG A 44 -8.58 -7.02 -4.73
C ARG A 44 -7.75 -7.31 -5.98
N ASP A 45 -7.63 -6.34 -6.88
CA ASP A 45 -6.95 -6.54 -8.16
C ASP A 45 -5.45 -6.81 -7.98
N LEU A 46 -4.81 -6.15 -7.01
CA LEU A 46 -3.41 -6.41 -6.67
C LEU A 46 -3.21 -7.74 -5.93
N SER A 47 -4.21 -8.23 -5.19
CA SER A 47 -4.11 -9.50 -4.44
C SER A 47 -3.96 -10.73 -5.34
N THR A 48 -4.31 -10.61 -6.63
CA THR A 48 -4.13 -11.69 -7.61
C THR A 48 -2.71 -11.75 -8.17
N LEU A 49 -1.86 -10.76 -7.84
CA LEU A 49 -0.50 -10.64 -8.34
C LEU A 49 0.52 -10.98 -7.26
N THR A 50 1.62 -11.61 -7.65
CA THR A 50 2.80 -11.82 -6.81
C THR A 50 3.57 -10.50 -6.59
N PHE A 51 4.42 -10.46 -5.58
CA PHE A 51 5.35 -9.33 -5.35
C PHE A 51 6.11 -8.97 -6.64
N ALA A 52 6.71 -9.98 -7.30
CA ALA A 52 7.49 -9.79 -8.52
C ALA A 52 6.66 -9.17 -9.66
N GLU A 53 5.41 -9.60 -9.82
CA GLU A 53 4.51 -9.03 -10.83
C GLU A 53 4.13 -7.59 -10.48
N ILE A 54 3.92 -7.27 -9.21
CA ILE A 54 3.59 -5.90 -8.76
C ILE A 54 4.76 -4.94 -9.01
N ILE A 55 6.00 -5.31 -8.62
CA ILE A 55 7.16 -4.41 -8.74
C ILE A 55 7.71 -4.28 -10.17
N ASN A 56 7.58 -5.33 -10.99
CA ASN A 56 8.10 -5.31 -12.37
C ASN A 56 7.06 -4.79 -13.38
N ASN A 57 5.84 -4.50 -12.94
CA ASN A 57 4.80 -4.03 -13.85
C ASN A 57 5.12 -2.64 -14.40
N ARG A 58 5.35 -2.57 -15.72
CA ARG A 58 5.66 -1.31 -16.41
C ARG A 58 4.41 -0.48 -16.77
N SER A 59 3.22 -1.06 -16.64
CA SER A 59 1.96 -0.39 -16.94
C SER A 59 1.80 0.84 -16.05
N LYS A 60 1.54 2.01 -16.65
CA LYS A 60 1.35 3.28 -15.95
C LYS A 60 0.27 3.21 -14.85
N SER A 61 -0.73 2.34 -15.02
CA SER A 61 -1.85 2.19 -14.07
C SER A 61 -1.56 1.23 -12.91
N LEU A 62 -0.50 0.42 -12.95
CA LEU A 62 -0.17 -0.59 -11.94
C LEU A 62 1.14 -0.32 -11.21
N ARG A 63 1.81 0.80 -11.50
CA ARG A 63 3.17 1.03 -11.02
C ARG A 63 3.20 1.12 -9.49
N CYS A 64 3.74 0.06 -8.89
CA CYS A 64 4.28 0.10 -7.55
C CYS A 64 5.69 0.67 -7.66
N HIS A 65 5.94 1.78 -6.99
CA HIS A 65 7.20 2.52 -7.06
C HIS A 65 7.91 2.48 -5.72
N LEU A 66 9.24 2.42 -5.75
CA LEU A 66 10.03 2.70 -4.57
C LEU A 66 9.80 4.14 -4.09
N ILE A 67 9.78 4.32 -2.78
CA ILE A 67 9.79 5.63 -2.14
C ILE A 67 11.25 6.01 -1.90
N ASP A 68 11.73 7.06 -2.58
CA ASP A 68 12.97 7.73 -2.19
C ASP A 68 12.64 8.77 -1.12
N TRP A 69 12.95 8.46 0.13
CA TRP A 69 12.63 9.29 1.30
C TRP A 69 13.21 10.70 1.22
N LYS A 70 14.36 10.87 0.54
CA LYS A 70 15.04 12.17 0.42
C LYS A 70 14.21 13.20 -0.33
N ASP A 71 13.36 12.73 -1.23
CA ASP A 71 12.48 13.56 -2.06
C ASP A 71 11.06 13.66 -1.47
N THR A 72 10.87 13.21 -0.23
CA THR A 72 9.57 13.25 0.44
C THR A 72 9.55 14.28 1.55
N THR A 73 8.32 14.60 1.95
CA THR A 73 8.05 15.39 3.15
C THR A 73 8.23 14.59 4.45
N GLU A 74 8.65 13.32 4.38
CA GLU A 74 8.87 12.40 5.50
C GLU A 74 10.27 11.73 5.38
N PRO A 75 11.37 12.50 5.45
CA PRO A 75 12.71 11.99 5.14
C PRO A 75 13.23 10.90 6.08
N ASN A 76 12.57 10.71 7.23
CA ASN A 76 12.94 9.74 8.26
C ASN A 76 12.14 8.42 8.15
N GLY A 77 11.37 8.24 7.09
CA GLY A 77 10.56 7.03 6.89
C GLY A 77 9.19 7.08 7.56
N PHE A 78 8.62 5.90 7.77
CA PHE A 78 7.26 5.73 8.28
C PHE A 78 7.10 6.11 9.76
N GLY A 79 8.17 6.00 10.54
CA GLY A 79 8.17 6.12 11.99
C GLY A 79 7.46 4.96 12.69
N ILE A 80 7.61 3.73 12.17
CA ILE A 80 7.05 2.52 12.81
C ILE A 80 8.07 1.84 13.75
N PRO A 81 7.65 1.07 14.77
CA PRO A 81 8.58 0.37 15.64
C PRO A 81 9.50 -0.59 14.88
N ASN A 82 10.80 -0.53 15.17
CA ASN A 82 11.85 -1.35 14.55
C ASN A 82 11.93 -1.21 13.02
N GLU A 83 11.50 -0.08 12.46
CA GLU A 83 11.42 0.16 11.02
C GLU A 83 12.68 -0.26 10.25
N GLU A 84 13.87 0.17 10.71
CA GLU A 84 15.16 -0.13 10.07
C GLU A 84 15.46 -1.64 9.99
N GLN A 85 14.83 -2.45 10.85
CA GLN A 85 15.02 -3.91 10.89
C GLN A 85 14.00 -4.65 10.04
N ILE A 86 12.81 -4.07 9.80
CA ILE A 86 11.69 -4.74 9.14
C ILE A 86 11.43 -4.21 7.71
N VAL A 87 11.74 -2.94 7.45
CA VAL A 87 11.52 -2.30 6.15
C VAL A 87 12.83 -2.30 5.37
N ASN A 88 12.96 -3.23 4.42
CA ASN A 88 14.05 -3.19 3.45
C ASN A 88 13.83 -2.08 2.40
N SER A 89 12.62 -1.99 1.87
CA SER A 89 12.27 -1.00 0.85
C SER A 89 10.84 -0.54 1.04
N ALA A 90 10.65 0.77 0.96
CA ALA A 90 9.35 1.41 1.02
C ALA A 90 8.79 1.57 -0.40
N TYR A 91 7.48 1.36 -0.53
CA TYR A 91 6.78 1.34 -1.79
C TYR A 91 5.49 2.15 -1.73
N GLN A 92 5.09 2.68 -2.89
CA GLN A 92 3.81 3.33 -3.11
C GLN A 92 3.10 2.76 -4.33
N PHE A 93 1.78 2.66 -4.29
CA PHE A 93 0.97 2.44 -5.48
C PHE A 93 -0.27 3.33 -5.49
N GLN A 94 -0.75 3.67 -6.69
CA GLN A 94 -1.94 4.50 -6.85
C GLN A 94 -3.22 3.70 -6.58
N ILE A 95 -4.23 4.33 -5.98
CA ILE A 95 -5.56 3.71 -5.80
C ILE A 95 -6.30 3.64 -7.14
N SER A 96 -6.34 4.77 -7.86
CA SER A 96 -6.85 4.92 -9.22
C SER A 96 -5.91 5.83 -10.01
N SER A 97 -6.15 6.03 -11.31
CA SER A 97 -5.36 6.90 -12.19
C SER A 97 -5.32 8.37 -11.70
N ASN A 98 -4.47 8.64 -10.71
CA ASN A 98 -4.24 9.94 -10.06
C ASN A 98 -5.46 10.65 -9.43
N GLU A 99 -6.57 9.96 -9.16
CA GLU A 99 -7.77 10.61 -8.59
C GLU A 99 -7.90 10.37 -7.08
N HIS A 100 -7.58 9.18 -6.60
CA HIS A 100 -7.82 8.78 -5.22
C HIS A 100 -6.55 8.67 -4.37
N GLY A 101 -5.45 9.31 -4.78
CA GLY A 101 -4.22 9.26 -4.00
C GLY A 101 -3.47 7.94 -4.08
N ARG A 102 -2.67 7.66 -3.04
CA ARG A 102 -1.72 6.56 -3.00
C ARG A 102 -1.80 5.78 -1.70
N VAL A 103 -1.40 4.52 -1.77
CA VAL A 103 -1.14 3.67 -0.60
C VAL A 103 0.36 3.56 -0.46
N HIS A 104 0.87 3.80 0.76
CA HIS A 104 2.29 3.68 1.08
C HIS A 104 2.50 2.54 2.09
N GLY A 105 3.56 1.78 1.89
CA GLY A 105 3.85 0.62 2.72
C GLY A 105 5.13 -0.08 2.32
N PHE A 106 5.28 -1.32 2.76
CA PHE A 106 6.44 -2.14 2.46
C PHE A 106 6.07 -3.61 2.33
N PHE A 107 6.93 -4.39 1.66
CA PHE A 107 6.77 -5.83 1.56
C PHE A 107 7.61 -6.55 2.60
N LEU A 108 7.02 -7.59 3.20
CA LEU A 108 7.73 -8.66 3.88
C LEU A 108 7.14 -9.98 3.36
N GLU A 109 7.97 -10.74 2.63
CA GLU A 109 7.53 -11.91 1.85
C GLU A 109 6.41 -11.54 0.85
N ASN A 110 5.29 -12.27 0.86
CA ASN A 110 4.13 -12.00 0.00
C ASN A 110 3.09 -11.08 0.66
N ILE A 111 3.45 -10.38 1.74
CA ILE A 111 2.54 -9.48 2.47
C ILE A 111 2.97 -8.04 2.25
N PHE A 112 2.07 -7.23 1.72
CA PHE A 112 2.20 -5.78 1.71
C PHE A 112 1.60 -5.20 2.99
N TYR A 113 2.45 -4.60 3.82
CA TYR A 113 2.04 -3.90 5.03
C TYR A 113 1.68 -2.47 4.69
N ILE A 114 0.39 -2.15 4.75
CA ILE A 114 -0.12 -0.80 4.53
C ILE A 114 0.20 0.03 5.77
N VAL A 115 0.90 1.16 5.55
CA VAL A 115 1.27 2.09 6.62
C VAL A 115 0.48 3.38 6.50
N TRP A 116 0.43 3.97 5.29
CA TRP A 116 -0.31 5.21 5.05
C TRP A 116 -1.30 5.08 3.90
N LEU A 117 -2.42 5.77 4.05
CA LEU A 117 -3.34 6.07 2.97
C LEU A 117 -3.22 7.57 2.71
N ASP A 118 -2.72 7.95 1.54
CA ASP A 118 -2.39 9.32 1.17
C ASP A 118 -3.34 9.81 0.07
N PRO A 119 -4.61 10.12 0.42
CA PRO A 119 -5.62 10.53 -0.55
C PRO A 119 -5.32 11.88 -1.21
N ASN A 120 -4.46 12.71 -0.62
CA ASN A 120 -4.17 14.08 -1.07
C ASN A 120 -2.79 14.22 -1.73
N HIS A 121 -2.08 13.11 -1.96
CA HIS A 121 -0.72 13.11 -2.52
C HIS A 121 0.30 13.93 -1.70
N ASN A 122 0.16 13.93 -0.38
CA ASN A 122 0.95 14.75 0.53
C ASN A 122 2.40 14.27 0.74
N LEU A 123 2.73 13.03 0.35
CA LEU A 123 4.08 12.51 0.57
C LEU A 123 5.14 13.25 -0.26
N TYR A 124 4.83 13.55 -1.52
CA TYR A 124 5.70 14.27 -2.46
C TYR A 124 5.11 15.65 -2.74
N GLN A 125 5.93 16.70 -2.69
CA GLN A 125 5.55 18.08 -2.99
C GLN A 125 6.38 18.62 -4.16
#